data_AF-A0A2S6CS42-F1
#
_entry.id   AF-A0A2S6CS42-F1
#
_cell.length_a   1.000
_cell.length_b   1.000
_cell.length_c   1.000
_cell.angle_alpha   90.00
_cell.angle_beta   90.00
_cell.angle_gamma   90.00
#
_symmetry.space_group_name_H-M   'P 1'
#
loop_
_entity.id
_entity.type
_entity.pdbx_description
1 polymer ?
#
loop_
_entity_poly.entity_id
_entity_poly.type
_entity_poly.pdbx_seq_one_letter_code
_entity_poly.pdbx_strand_id
1 'polypeptide(L)' 'MLSRHHVHLSANLDRAKSVGMRHEKPVVFAINTQKMVGDGYIFYYSANGAWLVDHVPNQYLEMQQIASK' A
#
# COMPACT_ATOMS: atom_id res chain seq x y z
N MET A 1 23.99 -5.46 5.39
CA MET A 1 23.32 -4.46 4.55
C MET A 1 21.97 -4.18 5.19
N LEU A 2 21.75 -2.97 5.75
CA LEU A 2 20.48 -2.66 6.43
C LEU A 2 19.36 -2.54 5.38
N SER A 3 18.65 -3.64 5.15
CA SER A 3 17.41 -3.61 4.37
C SER A 3 16.37 -2.86 5.21
N ARG A 4 16.19 -1.57 4.96
CA ARG A 4 15.02 -0.85 5.49
C ARG A 4 13.81 -1.40 4.76
N HIS A 5 12.99 -2.16 5.49
CA HIS A 5 11.73 -2.69 4.98
C HIS A 5 10.74 -1.52 4.89
N HIS A 6 10.51 -1.02 3.68
CA HIS A 6 9.43 -0.07 3.43
C HIS A 6 8.22 -0.82 2.90
N VAL A 7 7.03 -0.37 3.27
CA VAL A 7 5.78 -0.86 2.69
C VAL A 7 5.63 -0.22 1.31
N HIS A 8 5.48 -1.06 0.29
CA HIS A 8 5.25 -0.61 -1.09
C HIS A 8 3.75 -0.42 -1.34
N LEU A 9 3.38 0.79 -1.75
CA LEU A 9 2.00 1.17 -2.02
C LEU A 9 1.78 1.33 -3.53
N SER A 10 0.57 0.98 -3.95
CA SER A 10 0.09 1.20 -5.32
C SER A 10 -0.90 2.35 -5.34
N ALA A 11 -0.72 3.28 -6.27
CA ALA A 11 -1.65 4.42 -6.46
C ALA A 11 -2.94 4.05 -7.21
N ASN A 12 -3.01 2.85 -7.81
CA ASN A 12 -4.17 2.36 -8.56
C ASN A 12 -4.54 0.95 -8.06
N LEU A 13 -5.84 0.73 -7.88
CA LEU A 13 -6.44 -0.56 -7.54
C LEU A 13 -6.05 -1.69 -8.51
N ASP A 14 -6.03 -1.43 -9.82
CA ASP A 14 -5.68 -2.45 -10.82
C ASP A 14 -4.22 -2.90 -10.67
N ARG A 15 -3.34 -1.95 -10.37
CA ARG A 15 -1.93 -2.23 -10.07
C ARG A 15 -1.80 -2.98 -8.74
N ALA A 16 -2.57 -2.62 -7.73
CA ALA A 16 -2.59 -3.32 -6.43
C ALA A 16 -3.03 -4.78 -6.59
N LYS A 17 -4.10 -5.02 -7.37
CA LYS A 17 -4.58 -6.37 -7.70
C LYS A 17 -3.52 -7.18 -8.44
N SER A 18 -2.93 -6.63 -9.51
CA SER A 18 -1.90 -7.30 -10.30
C SER A 18 -0.66 -7.68 -9.48
N VAL A 19 -0.19 -6.80 -8.60
CA VAL A 19 0.93 -7.09 -7.69
C VAL A 19 0.57 -8.18 -6.69
N GLY A 20 -0.64 -8.12 -6.12
CA GLY A 20 -1.11 -9.11 -5.13
C GLY A 20 -1.40 -10.49 -5.71
N MET A 21 -1.81 -10.59 -6.98
CA MET A 21 -2.09 -11.85 -7.68
C MET A 21 -0.88 -12.78 -7.80
N ARG A 22 0.33 -12.32 -7.49
CA ARG A 22 1.51 -13.17 -7.35
C ARG A 22 1.33 -14.25 -6.26
N HIS A 23 0.42 -14.03 -5.32
CA HIS A 23 0.05 -14.99 -4.28
C HIS A 23 -1.47 -15.21 -4.34
N GLU A 24 -1.88 -16.26 -5.06
CA GLU A 24 -3.21 -16.90 -5.28
C GLU A 24 -4.53 -16.19 -4.84
N LYS A 25 -4.59 -15.49 -3.71
CA LYS A 25 -5.74 -14.70 -3.24
C LYS A 25 -5.29 -13.35 -2.68
N PRO A 26 -5.20 -12.28 -3.49
CA PRO A 26 -4.87 -10.97 -2.98
C PRO A 26 -6.01 -10.43 -2.09
N VAL A 27 -5.65 -9.81 -0.98
CA VAL A 27 -6.53 -8.89 -0.24
C VAL A 27 -6.00 -7.49 -0.50
N VAL A 28 -6.87 -6.59 -0.93
CA VAL A 28 -6.50 -5.18 -1.17
C VAL A 28 -6.98 -4.35 0.01
N PHE A 29 -6.11 -3.50 0.53
CA PHE A 29 -6.47 -2.46 1.48
C PHE A 29 -6.36 -1.09 0.81
N ALA A 30 -7.40 -0.26 0.99
CA ALA A 30 -7.29 1.17 0.78
C ALA A 30 -6.62 1.78 2.01
N ILE A 31 -5.80 2.80 1.79
CA ILE A 31 -5.04 3.47 2.85
C ILE A 31 -5.45 4.93 2.87
N ASN A 32 -5.85 5.44 4.04
CA ASN A 32 -6.14 6.85 4.22
C ASN A 32 -4.83 7.67 4.31
N THR A 33 -4.19 7.88 3.17
CA THR A 33 -2.91 8.59 3.06
C THR A 33 -3.04 10.05 3.46
N GLN A 34 -4.18 10.69 3.20
CA GLN A 34 -4.43 12.08 3.61
C GLN A 34 -4.34 12.21 5.13
N LYS A 35 -4.99 11.32 5.88
CA LYS A 35 -4.90 11.33 7.35
C LYS A 35 -3.49 11.00 7.83
N MET A 36 -2.82 10.03 7.22
CA MET A 36 -1.43 9.69 7.57
C MET A 36 -0.48 10.88 7.36
N VAL A 37 -0.59 11.61 6.25
CA VAL A 37 0.21 12.81 6.03
C VAL A 37 -0.09 13.87 7.09
N GLY A 38 -1.37 14.07 7.43
CA GLY A 38 -1.78 14.98 8.51
C GLY A 38 -1.24 14.59 9.89
N ASP A 39 -1.10 13.29 10.15
CA ASP A 39 -0.56 12.73 11.39
C ASP A 39 0.98 12.63 11.38
N GLY A 40 1.66 13.11 10.33
CA GLY A 40 3.12 13.25 10.26
C GLY A 40 3.90 12.10 9.58
N TYR A 41 3.20 11.18 8.91
CA TYR A 41 3.85 10.08 8.19
C TYR A 41 4.48 10.57 6.89
N ILE A 42 5.71 10.11 6.62
CA ILE A 42 6.46 10.49 5.43
C ILE A 42 6.29 9.42 4.35
N PHE A 43 5.91 9.87 3.17
CA PHE A 43 5.83 9.04 1.97
C PHE A 43 6.96 9.40 1.00
N TYR A 44 7.54 8.38 0.38
CA TYR A 44 8.59 8.54 -0.62
C TYR A 44 8.11 8.00 -1.95
N TYR A 45 8.49 8.67 -3.03
CA TYR A 45 8.25 8.18 -4.39
C TYR A 45 9.53 7.58 -4.95
N SER A 46 9.52 6.28 -5.23
CA SER A 46 10.67 5.59 -5.79
C SER A 46 10.81 5.84 -7.30
N ALA A 47 12.03 5.70 -7.81
CA ALA A 47 12.31 5.82 -9.25
C ALA A 47 11.50 4.83 -10.12
N ASN A 48 11.06 3.71 -9.56
CA ASN A 48 10.26 2.68 -10.26
C ASN A 48 8.75 2.94 -10.20
N GLY A 49 8.36 4.14 -9.73
CA GLY A 49 6.97 4.58 -9.67
C GLY A 49 6.13 3.95 -8.56
N ALA A 50 6.77 3.33 -7.56
CA ALA A 50 6.10 2.85 -6.35
C ALA A 50 6.19 3.89 -5.23
N TRP A 51 5.11 4.01 -4.47
CA TRP A 51 5.09 4.79 -3.23
C TRP A 51 5.62 3.93 -2.09
N LEU A 52 6.37 4.54 -1.18
CA LEU A 52 7.01 3.88 -0.05
C LEU A 52 6.63 4.62 1.24
N VAL A 53 6.41 3.86 2.30
CA VAL A 53 6.22 4.37 3.66
C VAL A 53 6.87 3.40 4.64
N ASP A 54 7.36 3.89 5.78
CA ASP A 54 8.03 3.04 6.77
C ASP A 54 7.09 1.96 7.32
N HIS A 55 5.85 2.33 7.67
CA HIS A 55 4.79 1.40 8.08
C HIS A 55 3.40 2.04 7.92
N VAL A 56 2.36 1.22 7.92
CA VAL A 56 0.96 1.66 7.86
C VAL A 56 0.21 1.11 9.07
N PRO A 57 -0.15 1.96 10.05
CA PRO A 57 -0.97 1.51 11.17
C PRO A 57 -2.37 1.06 10.75
N ASN A 58 -2.93 0.09 11.48
CA ASN A 58 -4.21 -0.54 11.17
C ASN A 58 -5.39 0.45 11.07
N GLN A 59 -5.38 1.54 11.84
CA GLN A 59 -6.41 2.57 11.86
C GLN A 59 -6.55 3.34 10.54
N TYR A 60 -5.57 3.22 9.63
CA TYR A 60 -5.61 3.81 8.30
C TYR A 60 -5.94 2.81 7.20
N LEU A 61 -6.10 1.51 7.54
CA LEU A 61 -6.40 0.45 6.60
C LEU A 61 -7.91 0.24 6.49
N GLU A 62 -8.40 0.19 5.26
CA GLU A 62 -9.77 -0.18 4.95
C GLU A 62 -9.76 -1.34 3.95
N MET A 63 -10.33 -2.48 4.34
CA MET A 63 -10.36 -3.66 3.48
C MET A 63 -11.27 -3.41 2.27
N GLN A 64 -10.70 -3.54 1.07
CA GLN A 64 -11.45 -3.49 -0.17
C GLN A 64 -11.96 -4.88 -0.49
N GLN A 65 -13.28 -5.01 -0.68
CA GLN A 65 -13.88 -6.24 -1.16
C GLN A 65 -13.44 -6.46 -2.61
N ILE A 66 -12.55 -7.43 -2.84
CA ILE A 66 -12.31 -7.92 -4.18
C ILE A 66 -13.42 -8.92 -4.45
N ALA A 67 -14.43 -8.51 -5.24
CA ALA A 67 -15.46 -9.42 -5.67
C ALA A 67 -14.81 -10.62 -6.37
N SER A 68 -14.92 -11.81 -5.78
CA SER A 68 -14.71 -13.07 -6.49
C SER A 68 -15.78 -13.15 -7.56
N LYS A 69 -15.36 -13.25 -8.82
CA LYS A 69 -16.26 -13.57 -9.92
C LYS A 69 -16.72 -15.01 -9.82
#